data_AF-A0A8T0NTM4-F1
#
_entry.id   AF-A0A8T0NTM4-F1
#
_cell.length_a   1.000
_cell.length_b   1.000
_cell.length_c   1.000
_cell.angle_alpha   90.00
_cell.angle_beta   90.00
_cell.angle_gamma   90.00
#
_symmetry.space_group_name_H-M   'P 1'
#
loop_
_entity.id
_entity.type
_entity.pdbx_description
1 polymer ?
#
loop_
_entity_poly.entity_id
_entity_poly.type
_entity_poly.pdbx_seq_one_letter_code
_entity_poly.pdbx_strand_id
1 'polypeptide(L)'
;MAASPSFRSAAAAGVLLAMVVAAVCLPGAAAQLCEDYYDDTCPDAYDILAIAAEISVELSGGPSWGVLLGRLDGKTSDFNGSLDLPAPTDNLTVLQQKFSNLSLNDVDLVALSGGHTFGRVQCQFVTDRLYNFSGTNMPDPTLDSSYRAFLSQRCPRNGAPASLNDLDPTTPDTFDKNYYTNIEVNRGFLNSDQELKSSPQAQGTTAPIVDQFAGSQDAFFASFAQSMINMGNIRPVTDPSQGEVRTNCRRVNGS
;
A
#
# COMPACT_ATOMS: atom_id res chain seq x y z
N MET A 1 -41.04 -2.68 37.20
CA MET A 1 -40.08 -2.23 38.22
C MET A 1 -38.70 -2.66 37.71
N ALA A 2 -37.95 -1.79 37.02
CA ALA A 2 -37.03 -0.79 37.61
C ALA A 2 -35.93 -1.50 38.42
N ALA A 3 -34.62 -1.30 38.24
CA ALA A 3 -33.85 -0.31 37.52
C ALA A 3 -32.43 -0.84 37.23
N SER A 4 -31.73 -0.17 36.32
CA SER A 4 -30.33 -0.34 35.89
C SER A 4 -29.33 0.30 36.91
N PRO A 5 -28.08 0.69 36.53
CA PRO A 5 -26.80 0.00 36.79
C PRO A 5 -25.75 0.89 37.52
N SER A 6 -24.51 0.41 37.78
CA SER A 6 -23.26 1.21 37.89
C SER A 6 -22.05 0.34 38.30
N PHE A 7 -20.97 0.21 37.50
CA PHE A 7 -19.71 1.03 37.44
C PHE A 7 -18.78 0.79 38.66
N ARG A 8 -17.43 0.66 38.65
CA ARG A 8 -16.22 0.83 37.78
C ARG A 8 -15.12 -0.10 38.38
N SER A 9 -14.00 -0.50 37.74
CA SER A 9 -12.86 0.27 37.19
C SER A 9 -11.86 -0.75 36.55
N ALA A 10 -11.42 -0.62 35.28
CA ALA A 10 -10.15 -0.03 34.77
C ALA A 10 -8.86 -0.68 35.35
N ALA A 11 -7.78 -1.02 34.61
CA ALA A 11 -7.28 -0.64 33.28
C ALA A 11 -6.16 -1.61 32.82
N ALA A 12 -5.97 -1.75 31.50
CA ALA A 12 -4.67 -1.83 30.81
C ALA A 12 -4.91 -1.68 29.30
N ALA A 13 -4.71 -0.44 28.81
CA ALA A 13 -4.80 -0.01 27.42
C ALA A 13 -3.38 0.11 26.81
N GLY A 14 -3.24 0.04 25.49
CA GLY A 14 -2.03 0.51 24.80
C GLY A 14 -1.64 -0.19 23.50
N VAL A 15 -2.49 -0.17 22.46
CA VAL A 15 -2.03 -0.22 21.06
C VAL A 15 -2.87 0.81 20.30
N LEU A 16 -2.25 1.96 20.09
CA LEU A 16 -2.86 3.16 19.55
C LEU A 16 -2.92 3.05 18.03
N LEU A 17 -4.11 2.77 17.52
CA LEU A 17 -4.57 3.37 16.28
C LEU A 17 -4.72 4.89 16.57
N ALA A 18 -3.67 5.69 16.36
CA ALA A 18 -3.76 7.15 16.24
C ALA A 18 -2.43 7.78 15.77
N MET A 19 -2.26 7.87 14.46
CA MET A 19 -1.95 9.14 13.79
C MET A 19 -2.93 9.19 12.62
N VAL A 20 -4.23 9.40 12.83
CA VAL A 20 -4.87 10.71 13.02
C VAL A 20 -6.12 10.56 13.94
N VAL A 21 -6.51 11.64 14.63
CA VAL A 21 -7.72 11.83 15.47
C VAL A 21 -7.74 11.27 16.91
N ALA A 22 -7.06 11.98 17.80
CA ALA A 22 -7.65 12.33 19.09
C ALA A 22 -7.42 13.83 19.35
N ALA A 23 -7.78 14.66 18.38
CA ALA A 23 -7.87 16.10 18.54
C ALA A 23 -9.37 16.45 18.54
N VAL A 24 -9.85 16.77 19.73
CA VAL A 24 -11.11 17.45 20.04
C VAL A 24 -11.78 18.10 18.82
N CYS A 25 -12.96 17.61 18.43
CA CYS A 25 -13.87 18.31 17.51
C CYS A 25 -14.31 19.64 18.15
N LEU A 26 -13.50 20.69 17.98
CA LEU A 26 -13.85 22.07 18.28
C LEU A 26 -14.27 22.76 16.97
N PRO A 27 -15.27 23.66 17.01
CA PRO A 27 -15.65 24.43 15.84
C PRO A 27 -14.58 25.49 15.57
N GLY A 28 -13.75 25.23 14.56
CA GLY A 28 -12.70 26.15 14.12
C GLY A 28 -11.44 25.41 13.71
N ALA A 29 -11.15 25.45 12.40
CA ALA A 29 -9.89 25.07 11.73
C ALA A 29 -9.39 23.60 11.84
N ALA A 30 -9.87 22.77 12.76
CA ALA A 30 -9.41 21.38 12.92
C ALA A 30 -10.32 20.32 12.26
N ALA A 31 -11.40 20.73 11.59
CA ALA A 31 -12.39 19.81 11.02
C ALA A 31 -11.79 18.89 9.94
N GLN A 32 -10.80 19.37 9.18
CA GLN A 32 -10.20 18.70 8.02
C GLN A 32 -9.42 17.41 8.33
N LEU A 33 -9.24 17.08 9.61
CA LEU A 33 -8.56 15.85 10.04
C LEU A 33 -9.53 14.79 10.60
N CYS A 34 -10.84 15.07 10.70
CA CYS A 34 -11.80 14.09 11.24
C CYS A 34 -12.21 13.09 10.14
N GLU A 35 -12.32 11.81 10.47
CA GLU A 35 -12.72 10.75 9.53
C GLU A 35 -14.10 11.06 8.88
N ASP A 36 -15.01 11.65 9.66
CA ASP A 36 -16.35 12.05 9.23
C ASP A 36 -16.39 13.39 8.46
N TYR A 37 -15.30 14.17 8.45
CA TYR A 37 -15.25 15.42 7.70
C TYR A 37 -15.32 15.17 6.19
N TYR A 38 -14.57 14.17 5.71
CA TYR A 38 -14.55 13.80 4.30
C TYR A 38 -15.75 12.95 3.86
N ASP A 39 -16.55 12.46 4.81
CA ASP A 39 -17.80 11.76 4.52
C ASP A 39 -18.84 12.67 3.89
N ASP A 40 -18.84 13.95 4.27
CA ASP A 40 -19.80 14.96 3.82
C ASP A 40 -19.16 16.17 3.13
N THR A 41 -17.85 16.39 3.24
CA THR A 41 -17.13 17.53 2.63
C THR A 41 -15.78 17.11 2.07
N CYS A 42 -15.68 17.03 0.75
CA CYS A 42 -14.46 16.57 0.09
C CYS A 42 -14.25 17.35 -1.22
N PRO A 43 -13.76 18.60 -1.14
CA PRO A 43 -13.41 19.36 -2.33
C PRO A 43 -12.20 18.72 -3.00
N ASP A 44 -12.40 18.11 -4.17
CA ASP A 44 -11.36 17.53 -5.02
C ASP A 44 -10.76 16.21 -4.49
N ALA A 45 -11.46 15.10 -4.73
CA ALA A 45 -11.14 13.78 -4.19
C ALA A 45 -9.74 13.30 -4.59
N TYR A 46 -9.38 13.49 -5.86
CA TYR A 46 -8.12 12.99 -6.38
C TYR A 46 -6.92 13.73 -5.81
N ASP A 47 -6.98 15.06 -5.71
CA ASP A 47 -5.88 15.83 -5.13
C ASP A 47 -5.77 15.62 -3.62
N ILE A 48 -6.88 15.48 -2.90
CA ILE A 48 -6.86 15.08 -1.48
C ILE A 48 -6.16 13.72 -1.31
N LEU A 49 -6.49 12.73 -2.14
CA LEU A 49 -5.87 11.40 -2.07
C LEU A 49 -4.37 11.46 -2.35
N ALA A 50 -3.95 12.25 -3.35
CA ALA A 50 -2.55 12.42 -3.69
C ALA A 50 -1.75 13.10 -2.56
N ILE A 51 -2.32 14.13 -1.93
CA ILE A 51 -1.72 14.81 -0.77
C ILE A 51 -1.66 13.88 0.45
N ALA A 52 -2.75 13.16 0.74
CA ALA A 52 -2.82 12.25 1.86
C ALA A 52 -1.79 11.11 1.74
N ALA A 53 -1.55 10.60 0.52
CA ALA A 53 -0.53 9.60 0.27
C ALA A 53 0.88 10.11 0.59
N GLU A 54 1.20 11.36 0.20
CA GLU A 54 2.51 11.97 0.48
C GLU A 54 2.72 12.20 1.97
N ILE A 55 1.75 12.82 2.65
CA ILE A 55 1.82 13.06 4.09
C ILE A 55 1.93 11.74 4.87
N SER A 56 1.22 10.69 4.45
CA SER A 56 1.30 9.38 5.11
C SER A 56 2.69 8.78 5.04
N VAL A 57 3.38 8.93 3.90
CA VAL A 57 4.75 8.46 3.72
C VAL A 57 5.73 9.30 4.54
N GLU A 58 5.63 10.63 4.50
CA GLU A 58 6.49 11.53 5.28
C GLU A 58 6.36 11.27 6.79
N LEU A 59 5.13 11.18 7.31
CA LEU A 59 4.86 10.91 8.73
C LEU A 59 5.36 9.53 9.17
N SER A 60 5.51 8.59 8.24
CA SER A 60 6.07 7.26 8.49
C SER A 60 7.61 7.22 8.37
N GLY A 61 8.27 8.36 8.16
CA GLY A 61 9.73 8.48 8.05
C GLY A 61 10.28 8.44 6.61
N GLY A 62 9.40 8.47 5.61
CA GLY A 62 9.75 8.42 4.20
C GLY A 62 10.13 9.79 3.60
N PRO A 63 10.33 9.86 2.28
CA PRO A 63 10.62 11.11 1.59
C PRO A 63 9.39 12.01 1.49
N SER A 64 9.62 13.32 1.46
CA SER A 64 8.64 14.31 1.01
C SER A 64 8.75 14.54 -0.50
N TRP A 65 7.65 14.88 -1.18
CA TRP A 65 7.70 15.34 -2.57
C TRP A 65 6.62 16.36 -2.91
N GLY A 66 6.87 17.17 -3.93
CA GLY A 66 5.88 18.10 -4.45
C GLY A 66 4.75 17.37 -5.17
N VAL A 67 3.62 17.19 -4.49
CA VAL A 67 2.41 16.65 -5.12
C VAL A 67 1.91 17.65 -6.17
N LEU A 68 1.82 17.21 -7.43
CA LEU A 68 1.18 18.00 -8.48
C LEU A 68 -0.33 18.03 -8.25
N LEU A 69 -0.94 19.20 -8.42
CA LEU A 69 -2.37 19.45 -8.19
C LEU A 69 -3.07 19.89 -9.48
N GLY A 70 -4.39 20.05 -9.42
CA GLY A 70 -5.27 20.48 -10.50
C GLY A 70 -6.01 19.33 -11.18
N ARG A 71 -6.13 18.16 -10.54
CA ARG A 71 -6.99 17.08 -11.05
C ARG A 71 -8.45 17.45 -10.81
N LEU A 72 -9.33 16.86 -11.61
CA LEU A 72 -10.77 16.94 -11.43
C LEU A 72 -11.32 15.54 -11.22
N ASP A 73 -12.36 15.43 -10.41
CA ASP A 73 -13.03 14.18 -10.12
C ASP A 73 -13.81 13.68 -11.34
N GLY A 74 -13.63 12.41 -11.68
CA GLY A 74 -14.36 11.77 -12.77
C GLY A 74 -15.85 11.66 -12.47
N LYS A 75 -16.71 11.57 -13.48
CA LYS A 75 -18.17 11.48 -13.28
C LYS A 75 -18.71 10.05 -13.24
N THR A 76 -17.84 9.05 -13.41
CA THR A 76 -18.19 7.63 -13.43
C THR A 76 -17.13 6.81 -12.72
N SER A 77 -17.51 5.62 -12.27
CA SER A 77 -16.59 4.59 -11.77
C SER A 77 -16.40 3.51 -12.83
N ASP A 78 -15.20 2.94 -12.94
CA ASP A 78 -14.92 1.81 -13.81
C ASP A 78 -14.63 0.55 -12.97
N PHE A 79 -15.64 -0.31 -12.84
CA PHE A 79 -15.48 -1.58 -12.13
C PHE A 79 -14.58 -2.56 -12.89
N ASN A 80 -14.65 -2.58 -14.23
CA ASN A 80 -13.87 -3.52 -15.03
C ASN A 80 -12.39 -3.15 -15.05
N GLY A 81 -12.07 -1.85 -14.92
CA GLY A 81 -10.69 -1.38 -14.73
C GLY A 81 -9.99 -1.99 -13.50
N SER A 82 -10.73 -2.52 -12.52
CA SER A 82 -10.12 -3.25 -11.39
C SER A 82 -9.43 -4.55 -11.80
N LEU A 83 -9.76 -5.12 -12.96
CA LEU A 83 -9.12 -6.33 -13.50
C LEU A 83 -7.68 -6.07 -13.95
N ASP A 84 -7.32 -4.81 -14.20
CA ASP A 84 -5.98 -4.39 -14.60
C ASP A 84 -5.03 -4.21 -13.39
N LEU A 85 -5.54 -4.27 -12.16
CA LEU A 85 -4.72 -4.15 -10.95
C LEU A 85 -3.76 -5.34 -10.79
N PRO A 86 -2.50 -5.10 -10.41
CA PRO A 86 -1.55 -6.18 -10.09
C PRO A 86 -2.08 -7.09 -8.97
N ALA A 87 -1.98 -8.40 -9.17
CA ALA A 87 -2.30 -9.38 -8.14
C ALA A 87 -1.02 -9.80 -7.38
N PRO A 88 -1.13 -10.16 -6.09
CA PRO A 88 0.03 -10.61 -5.29
C PRO A 88 0.71 -11.87 -5.83
N THR A 89 0.03 -12.63 -6.70
CA THR A 89 0.50 -13.86 -7.33
C THR A 89 0.96 -13.67 -8.78
N ASP A 90 0.89 -12.44 -9.32
CA ASP A 90 1.39 -12.16 -10.66
C ASP A 90 2.91 -12.41 -10.71
N ASN A 91 3.38 -12.97 -11.83
CA ASN A 91 4.82 -13.09 -12.09
C ASN A 91 5.39 -11.76 -12.61
N LEU A 92 6.72 -11.64 -12.62
CA LEU A 92 7.38 -10.38 -13.00
C LEU A 92 6.96 -9.87 -14.39
N THR A 93 6.81 -10.75 -15.39
CA THR A 93 6.39 -10.35 -16.74
C THR A 93 5.01 -9.70 -16.74
N VAL A 94 4.06 -10.24 -15.98
CA VAL A 94 2.72 -9.65 -15.85
C VAL A 94 2.78 -8.30 -15.13
N LEU A 95 3.58 -8.19 -14.06
CA LEU A 95 3.78 -6.93 -13.33
C LEU A 95 4.34 -5.84 -14.25
N GLN A 96 5.42 -6.14 -14.99
CA GLN A 96 6.02 -5.22 -15.95
C GLN A 96 5.03 -4.80 -17.05
N GLN A 97 4.22 -5.74 -17.55
CA GLN A 97 3.20 -5.43 -18.56
C GLN A 97 2.12 -4.48 -18.01
N LYS A 98 1.62 -4.73 -16.79
CA LYS A 98 0.60 -3.88 -16.16
C LYS A 98 1.11 -2.45 -15.91
N PHE A 99 2.35 -2.31 -15.45
CA PHE A 99 2.97 -1.00 -15.24
C PHE A 99 3.24 -0.27 -16.58
N SER A 100 3.78 -0.97 -17.57
CA SER A 100 4.06 -0.37 -18.88
C SER A 100 2.79 0.06 -19.64
N ASN A 101 1.65 -0.63 -19.45
CA ASN A 101 0.34 -0.18 -19.94
C ASN A 101 -0.07 1.20 -19.40
N LEU A 102 0.46 1.59 -18.24
CA LEU A 102 0.25 2.89 -17.61
C LEU A 102 1.43 3.86 -17.85
N SER A 103 2.35 3.51 -18.76
CA SER A 103 3.58 4.26 -19.04
C SER A 103 4.54 4.36 -17.85
N LEU A 104 4.48 3.39 -16.93
CA LEU A 104 5.44 3.24 -15.84
C LEU A 104 6.48 2.17 -16.20
N ASN A 105 7.75 2.43 -15.88
CA ASN A 105 8.88 1.55 -16.23
C ASN A 105 9.30 0.63 -15.06
N ASP A 106 10.40 -0.12 -15.25
CA ASP A 106 10.92 -1.04 -14.23
C ASP A 106 11.37 -0.34 -12.94
N VAL A 107 11.88 0.90 -13.02
CA VAL A 107 12.20 1.71 -11.83
C VAL A 107 10.92 2.07 -11.10
N ASP A 108 9.87 2.48 -11.83
CA ASP A 108 8.57 2.78 -11.22
C ASP A 108 7.96 1.55 -10.55
N LEU A 109 8.03 0.38 -11.20
CA LEU A 109 7.58 -0.88 -10.62
C LEU A 109 8.30 -1.19 -9.31
N VAL A 110 9.63 -1.17 -9.31
CA VAL A 110 10.42 -1.54 -8.12
C VAL A 110 10.30 -0.48 -7.02
N ALA A 111 10.29 0.80 -7.37
CA ALA A 111 10.14 1.89 -6.41
C ALA A 111 8.75 1.85 -5.77
N LEU A 112 7.66 1.81 -6.54
CA LEU A 112 6.30 1.82 -6.00
C LEU A 112 5.98 0.56 -5.19
N SER A 113 6.58 -0.58 -5.53
CA SER A 113 6.51 -1.80 -4.70
C SER A 113 7.13 -1.60 -3.31
N GLY A 114 8.06 -0.64 -3.17
CA GLY A 114 8.59 -0.20 -1.88
C GLY A 114 7.54 0.34 -0.92
N GLY A 115 6.33 0.66 -1.39
CA GLY A 115 5.18 0.93 -0.52
C GLY A 115 4.81 -0.23 0.41
N HIS A 116 5.31 -1.46 0.16
CA HIS A 116 5.18 -2.59 1.07
C HIS A 116 6.18 -2.58 2.25
N THR A 117 6.99 -1.53 2.42
CA THR A 117 7.85 -1.34 3.61
C THR A 117 7.07 -1.16 4.92
N PHE A 118 5.75 -0.96 4.86
CA PHE A 118 4.87 -0.82 6.01
C PHE A 118 3.49 -1.38 5.71
N GLY A 119 2.61 -1.40 6.72
CA GLY A 119 1.22 -1.82 6.55
C GLY A 119 1.03 -3.33 6.75
N ARG A 120 -0.16 -3.81 6.39
CA ARG A 120 -0.63 -5.16 6.75
C ARG A 120 -1.21 -5.91 5.57
N VAL A 121 -1.11 -7.24 5.63
CA VAL A 121 -1.54 -8.16 4.56
C VAL A 121 -2.23 -9.38 5.17
N GLN A 122 -3.25 -9.87 4.47
CA GLN A 122 -4.02 -11.04 4.89
C GLN A 122 -3.32 -12.34 4.53
N CYS A 123 -3.43 -13.35 5.39
CA CYS A 123 -2.85 -14.68 5.17
C CYS A 123 -3.22 -15.30 3.82
N GLN A 124 -4.44 -15.06 3.31
CA GLN A 124 -4.89 -15.59 2.02
C GLN A 124 -3.95 -15.30 0.85
N PHE A 125 -3.17 -14.21 0.93
CA PHE A 125 -2.24 -13.80 -0.14
C PHE A 125 -0.85 -14.45 -0.05
N VAL A 126 -0.54 -15.19 1.02
CA VAL A 126 0.74 -15.91 1.19
C VAL A 126 0.58 -17.43 1.34
N THR A 127 -0.62 -17.91 1.68
CA THR A 127 -0.90 -19.34 1.93
C THR A 127 -0.43 -20.25 0.78
N ASP A 128 -0.58 -19.84 -0.48
CA ASP A 128 -0.09 -20.63 -1.62
C ASP A 128 1.43 -20.84 -1.55
N ARG A 129 2.19 -19.75 -1.33
CA ARG A 129 3.65 -19.79 -1.15
C ARG A 129 4.09 -20.66 0.02
N LEU A 130 3.28 -20.75 1.08
CA LEU A 130 3.64 -21.55 2.26
C LEU A 130 3.45 -23.07 2.05
N TYR A 131 2.54 -23.47 1.15
CA TYR A 131 1.94 -24.81 1.23
C TYR A 131 1.68 -25.53 -0.09
N ASN A 132 1.42 -24.83 -1.19
CA ASN A 132 1.04 -25.45 -2.47
C ASN A 132 1.45 -24.56 -3.66
N PHE A 133 2.67 -24.04 -3.61
CA PHE A 133 3.13 -23.04 -4.56
C PHE A 133 3.04 -23.56 -5.99
N SER A 134 2.29 -22.85 -6.84
CA SER A 134 2.06 -23.25 -8.23
C SER A 134 1.51 -24.67 -8.40
N GLY A 135 0.73 -25.18 -7.43
CA GLY A 135 0.12 -26.51 -7.49
C GLY A 135 1.07 -27.68 -7.24
N THR A 136 2.28 -27.42 -6.73
CA THR A 136 3.31 -28.45 -6.49
C THR A 136 3.12 -29.25 -5.21
N ASN A 137 2.16 -28.87 -4.36
CA ASN A 137 1.99 -29.31 -2.98
C ASN A 137 3.24 -29.12 -2.10
N MET A 138 4.12 -28.20 -2.52
CA MET A 138 5.36 -27.82 -1.84
C MET A 138 5.36 -26.30 -1.61
N PRO A 139 6.14 -25.79 -0.63
CA PRO A 139 6.32 -24.36 -0.48
C PRO A 139 7.12 -23.76 -1.63
N ASP A 140 6.99 -22.44 -1.80
CA ASP A 140 7.81 -21.63 -2.70
C ASP A 140 9.30 -21.81 -2.36
N PRO A 141 10.14 -22.27 -3.32
CA PRO A 141 11.56 -22.50 -3.09
C PRO A 141 12.36 -21.19 -2.89
N THR A 142 11.80 -20.04 -3.25
CA THR A 142 12.43 -18.72 -3.09
C THR A 142 12.15 -18.08 -1.74
N LEU A 143 11.37 -18.72 -0.87
CA LEU A 143 11.06 -18.21 0.46
C LEU A 143 12.04 -18.78 1.51
N ASP A 144 12.70 -17.90 2.27
CA ASP A 144 13.62 -18.29 3.34
C ASP A 144 12.96 -19.30 4.29
N SER A 145 13.64 -20.42 4.55
CA SER A 145 13.08 -21.53 5.33
C SER A 145 12.71 -21.16 6.76
N SER A 146 13.49 -20.26 7.39
CA SER A 146 13.22 -19.78 8.75
C SER A 146 12.04 -18.82 8.76
N TYR A 147 12.00 -17.89 7.80
CA TYR A 147 10.88 -16.99 7.65
C TYR A 147 9.57 -17.70 7.29
N ARG A 148 9.63 -18.72 6.42
CA ARG A 148 8.50 -19.60 6.13
C ARG A 148 7.97 -20.29 7.38
N ALA A 149 8.85 -20.78 8.26
CA ALA A 149 8.44 -21.40 9.51
C ALA A 149 7.73 -20.40 10.45
N PHE A 150 8.22 -19.15 10.49
CA PHE A 150 7.57 -18.06 11.20
C PHE A 150 6.19 -17.71 10.62
N LEU A 151 6.07 -17.56 9.29
CA LEU A 151 4.81 -17.27 8.61
C LEU A 151 3.82 -18.41 8.75
N SER A 152 4.26 -19.66 8.71
CA SER A 152 3.40 -20.84 8.87
C SER A 152 2.73 -20.92 10.25
N GLN A 153 3.33 -20.32 11.28
CA GLN A 153 2.71 -20.24 12.62
C GLN A 153 1.59 -19.19 12.66
N ARG A 154 1.74 -18.09 11.90
CA ARG A 154 0.74 -17.01 11.84
C ARG A 154 -0.36 -17.26 10.82
N CYS A 155 -0.02 -17.95 9.72
CA CYS A 155 -0.90 -18.32 8.63
C CYS A 155 -0.94 -19.84 8.46
N PRO A 156 -1.50 -20.59 9.42
CA PRO A 156 -1.58 -22.05 9.32
C PRO A 156 -2.45 -22.47 8.13
N ARG A 157 -2.18 -23.65 7.56
CA ARG A 157 -2.86 -24.18 6.34
C ARG A 157 -4.40 -24.12 6.41
N ASN A 158 -4.98 -24.34 7.58
CA ASN A 158 -6.42 -24.28 7.83
C ASN A 158 -6.79 -23.12 8.79
N GLY A 159 -5.99 -22.05 8.78
CA GLY A 159 -6.19 -20.85 9.57
C GLY A 159 -7.25 -19.90 9.00
N ALA A 160 -7.47 -18.78 9.68
CA ALA A 160 -8.36 -17.73 9.21
C ALA A 160 -7.72 -16.96 8.03
N PRO A 161 -8.32 -16.97 6.82
CA PRO A 161 -7.72 -16.33 5.64
C PRO A 161 -7.50 -14.82 5.81
N ALA A 162 -8.37 -14.16 6.59
CA ALA A 162 -8.36 -12.72 6.82
C ALA A 162 -7.41 -12.27 7.96
N SER A 163 -6.69 -13.19 8.62
CA SER A 163 -5.72 -12.82 9.65
C SER A 163 -4.62 -11.93 9.07
N LEU A 164 -4.36 -10.80 9.74
CA LEU A 164 -3.39 -9.79 9.31
C LEU A 164 -1.97 -10.12 9.78
N ASN A 165 -1.01 -9.80 8.94
CA ASN A 165 0.43 -9.87 9.19
C ASN A 165 1.10 -8.59 8.67
N ASP A 166 2.33 -8.34 9.10
CA ASP A 166 3.14 -7.23 8.61
C ASP A 166 3.67 -7.55 7.21
N LEU A 167 3.59 -6.58 6.28
CA LEU A 167 4.23 -6.69 4.97
C LEU A 167 5.76 -6.67 5.10
N ASP A 168 6.27 -5.77 5.96
CA ASP A 168 7.66 -5.72 6.36
C ASP A 168 7.85 -6.32 7.77
N PRO A 169 8.50 -7.49 7.91
CA PRO A 169 8.75 -8.10 9.22
C PRO A 169 9.85 -7.40 10.04
N THR A 170 10.65 -6.51 9.42
CA THR A 170 11.78 -5.83 10.04
C THR A 170 11.34 -4.52 10.69
N THR A 171 10.56 -3.71 9.97
CA THR A 171 10.06 -2.40 10.42
C THR A 171 8.62 -2.17 9.98
N PRO A 172 7.62 -2.83 10.62
CA PRO A 172 6.23 -2.89 10.13
C PRO A 172 5.50 -1.57 9.88
N ASP A 173 5.97 -0.49 10.51
CA ASP A 173 5.32 0.82 10.54
C ASP A 173 6.26 1.97 10.13
N THR A 174 7.46 1.66 9.61
CA THR A 174 8.43 2.67 9.17
C THR A 174 8.59 2.59 7.67
N PHE A 175 8.55 3.75 7.01
CA PHE A 175 8.82 3.84 5.59
C PHE A 175 10.32 3.91 5.35
N ASP A 176 10.95 2.79 5.00
CA ASP A 176 12.39 2.70 4.81
C ASP A 176 12.78 1.66 3.75
N LYS A 177 14.08 1.41 3.59
CA LYS A 177 14.58 0.47 2.58
C LYS A 177 14.52 -1.00 3.03
N ASN A 178 14.06 -1.32 4.23
CA ASN A 178 14.14 -2.68 4.78
C ASN A 178 13.33 -3.67 3.96
N TYR A 179 12.24 -3.22 3.32
CA TYR A 179 11.54 -3.96 2.26
C TYR A 179 12.51 -4.62 1.26
N TYR A 180 13.47 -3.87 0.71
CA TYR A 180 14.43 -4.39 -0.26
C TYR A 180 15.47 -5.30 0.39
N THR A 181 15.95 -4.98 1.59
CA THR A 181 16.88 -5.85 2.33
C THR A 181 16.24 -7.20 2.68
N ASN A 182 14.94 -7.23 2.94
CA ASN A 182 14.18 -8.46 3.15
C ASN A 182 14.15 -9.30 1.87
N ILE A 183 13.89 -8.67 0.71
CA ILE A 183 13.88 -9.36 -0.58
C ILE A 183 15.24 -10.01 -0.90
N GLU A 184 16.36 -9.31 -0.62
CA GLU A 184 17.72 -9.85 -0.82
C GLU A 184 17.98 -11.14 -0.04
N VAL A 185 17.35 -11.30 1.13
CA VAL A 185 17.47 -12.49 1.97
C VAL A 185 16.26 -13.42 1.86
N ASN A 186 15.53 -13.37 0.74
CA ASN A 186 14.40 -14.26 0.43
C ASN A 186 13.22 -14.13 1.42
N ARG A 187 12.97 -12.91 1.92
CA ARG A 187 11.92 -12.57 2.88
C ARG A 187 10.88 -11.58 2.35
N GLY A 188 10.76 -11.41 1.04
CA GLY A 188 9.59 -10.76 0.45
C GLY A 188 8.31 -11.49 0.86
N PHE A 189 7.28 -10.77 1.30
CA PHE A 189 6.06 -11.38 1.84
C PHE A 189 5.19 -11.98 0.73
N LEU A 190 4.91 -11.21 -0.31
CA LEU A 190 4.13 -11.64 -1.46
C LEU A 190 5.01 -12.30 -2.53
N ASN A 191 4.38 -13.06 -3.43
CA ASN A 191 5.10 -13.63 -4.58
C ASN A 191 5.61 -12.50 -5.47
N SER A 192 4.75 -11.52 -5.74
CA SER A 192 5.08 -10.31 -6.49
C SER A 192 6.31 -9.57 -5.95
N ASP A 193 6.52 -9.55 -4.63
CA ASP A 193 7.68 -8.89 -4.01
C ASP A 193 8.97 -9.65 -4.33
N GLN A 194 8.96 -10.98 -4.14
CA GLN A 194 10.14 -11.81 -4.34
C GLN A 194 10.48 -11.97 -5.83
N GLU A 195 9.49 -11.90 -6.72
CA GLU A 195 9.66 -11.89 -8.18
C GLU A 195 10.56 -10.74 -8.65
N LEU A 196 10.54 -9.57 -7.99
CA LEU A 196 11.39 -8.42 -8.34
C LEU A 196 12.89 -8.74 -8.31
N LYS A 197 13.30 -9.78 -7.59
CA LYS A 197 14.70 -10.17 -7.43
C LYS A 197 14.99 -11.59 -7.90
N SER A 198 14.12 -12.55 -7.56
CA SER A 198 14.39 -13.98 -7.73
C SER A 198 13.92 -14.54 -9.08
N SER A 199 13.09 -13.79 -9.82
CA SER A 199 12.65 -14.20 -11.15
C SER A 199 13.83 -14.25 -12.12
N PRO A 200 13.94 -15.23 -13.04
CA PRO A 200 15.00 -15.26 -14.05
C PRO A 200 15.04 -13.97 -14.89
N GLN A 201 13.88 -13.38 -15.17
CA GLN A 201 13.72 -12.14 -15.92
C GLN A 201 14.28 -10.93 -15.15
N ALA A 202 14.33 -10.99 -13.82
CA ALA A 202 14.78 -9.88 -12.97
C ALA A 202 16.25 -9.53 -13.16
N GLN A 203 17.10 -10.49 -13.54
CA GLN A 203 18.57 -10.34 -13.55
C GLN A 203 19.07 -9.16 -14.41
N GLY A 204 18.35 -8.83 -15.48
CA GLY A 204 18.68 -7.71 -16.37
C GLY A 204 17.72 -6.51 -16.27
N THR A 205 16.73 -6.54 -15.37
CA THR A 205 15.67 -5.54 -15.28
C THR A 205 15.55 -5.00 -13.86
N THR A 206 14.83 -5.70 -12.99
CA THR A 206 14.46 -5.23 -11.64
C THR A 206 15.48 -5.58 -10.57
N ALA A 207 16.21 -6.70 -10.70
CA ALA A 207 17.15 -7.17 -9.68
C ALA A 207 18.26 -6.15 -9.35
N PRO A 208 18.89 -5.46 -10.33
CA PRO A 208 19.88 -4.43 -10.04
C PRO A 208 19.29 -3.21 -9.32
N ILE A 209 18.01 -2.90 -9.57
CA ILE A 209 17.30 -1.79 -8.93
C ILE A 209 17.00 -2.13 -7.46
N VAL A 210 16.57 -3.38 -7.19
CA VAL A 210 16.41 -3.90 -5.83
C VAL A 210 17.72 -3.81 -5.05
N ASP A 211 18.85 -4.24 -5.64
CA ASP A 211 20.16 -4.18 -5.00
C ASP A 211 20.58 -2.74 -4.69
N GLN A 212 20.29 -1.81 -5.61
CA GLN A 212 20.57 -0.39 -5.41
C GLN A 212 19.77 0.19 -4.23
N PHE A 213 18.49 -0.13 -4.14
CA PHE A 213 17.60 0.37 -3.07
C PHE A 213 17.91 -0.29 -1.72
N ALA A 214 18.21 -1.59 -1.69
CA ALA A 214 18.71 -2.27 -0.50
C ALA A 214 20.06 -1.68 -0.03
N GLY A 215 20.93 -1.27 -0.95
CA GLY A 215 22.19 -0.59 -0.66
C GLY A 215 22.03 0.84 -0.14
N SER A 216 21.07 1.61 -0.67
CA SER A 216 20.95 3.05 -0.40
C SER A 216 19.50 3.51 -0.21
N GLN A 217 19.20 4.00 1.00
CA GLN A 217 17.90 4.56 1.33
C GLN A 217 17.63 5.84 0.56
N ASP A 218 18.65 6.67 0.35
CA ASP A 218 18.53 7.90 -0.45
C ASP A 218 18.18 7.58 -1.90
N ALA A 219 18.74 6.50 -2.47
CA ALA A 219 18.41 6.07 -3.82
C ALA A 219 16.95 5.59 -3.90
N PHE A 220 16.51 4.77 -2.94
CA PHE A 220 15.12 4.36 -2.84
C PHE A 220 14.19 5.57 -2.74
N PHE A 221 14.44 6.47 -1.79
CA PHE A 221 13.59 7.62 -1.51
C PHE A 221 13.48 8.58 -2.70
N ALA A 222 14.59 8.86 -3.38
CA ALA A 222 14.58 9.69 -4.59
C ALA A 222 13.75 9.04 -5.71
N SER A 223 13.91 7.74 -5.94
CA SER A 223 13.13 7.02 -6.93
C SER A 223 11.66 6.90 -6.55
N PHE A 224 11.34 6.64 -5.27
CA PHE A 224 9.96 6.56 -4.78
C PHE A 224 9.20 7.87 -4.98
N ALA A 225 9.80 8.99 -4.59
CA ALA A 225 9.21 10.32 -4.80
C ALA A 225 8.93 10.59 -6.29
N GLN A 226 9.90 10.30 -7.17
CA GLN A 226 9.72 10.49 -8.61
C GLN A 226 8.64 9.56 -9.19
N SER A 227 8.61 8.30 -8.77
CA SER A 227 7.62 7.32 -9.24
C SER A 227 6.22 7.59 -8.72
N MET A 228 6.07 8.16 -7.51
CA MET A 228 4.79 8.67 -7.01
C MET A 228 4.28 9.84 -7.86
N ILE A 229 5.16 10.75 -8.29
CA ILE A 229 4.81 11.83 -9.24
C ILE A 229 4.39 11.24 -10.59
N ASN A 230 5.12 10.24 -11.11
CA ASN A 230 4.78 9.58 -12.37
C ASN A 230 3.41 8.91 -12.28
N MET A 231 3.14 8.16 -11.21
CA MET A 231 1.86 7.50 -10.95
C MET A 231 0.71 8.52 -10.82
N GLY A 232 0.93 9.62 -10.09
CA GLY A 232 -0.05 10.70 -9.98
C GLY A 232 -0.38 11.38 -11.30
N ASN A 233 0.44 11.21 -12.34
CA ASN A 233 0.23 11.79 -13.67
C ASN A 233 -0.38 10.81 -14.69
N ILE A 234 -0.86 9.65 -14.25
CA ILE A 234 -1.55 8.72 -15.13
C ILE A 234 -2.90 9.33 -15.55
N ARG A 235 -2.96 9.79 -16.80
CA ARG A 235 -4.18 10.23 -17.51
C ARG A 235 -5.13 11.10 -16.65
N PRO A 236 -4.66 12.18 -16.01
CA PRO A 236 -5.49 12.98 -15.12
C PRO A 236 -6.61 13.68 -15.91
N VAL A 237 -7.80 13.75 -15.31
CA VAL A 237 -8.89 14.60 -15.82
C VAL A 237 -8.59 16.04 -15.43
N THR A 238 -8.39 16.91 -16.42
CA THR A 238 -8.09 18.34 -16.21
C THR A 238 -9.05 19.26 -16.97
N ASP A 239 -9.84 18.70 -17.89
CA ASP A 239 -10.88 19.43 -18.63
C ASP A 239 -12.15 19.56 -17.76
N PRO A 240 -12.60 20.78 -17.42
CA PRO A 240 -13.84 21.01 -16.69
C PRO A 240 -15.10 20.46 -17.37
N SER A 241 -15.05 20.14 -18.67
CA SER A 241 -16.14 19.46 -19.36
C SER A 241 -16.26 17.98 -18.97
N GLN A 242 -15.13 17.34 -18.62
CA GLN A 242 -15.02 15.90 -18.35
C GLN A 242 -15.04 15.57 -16.85
N GLY A 243 -14.61 16.50 -16.00
CA GLY A 243 -14.56 16.32 -14.55
C GLY A 243 -15.36 17.37 -13.78
N GLU A 244 -15.24 17.32 -12.45
CA GLU A 244 -15.76 18.33 -11.53
C GLU A 244 -14.93 18.37 -10.24
N VAL A 245 -15.06 19.44 -9.47
CA VAL A 245 -14.62 19.44 -8.06
C VAL A 245 -15.81 18.91 -7.25
N ARG A 246 -15.75 17.66 -6.77
CA ARG A 246 -16.84 17.11 -5.96
C ARG A 246 -16.95 17.88 -4.65
N THR A 247 -18.17 17.92 -4.11
CA THR A 247 -18.43 18.39 -2.75
C THR A 247 -18.49 17.24 -1.75
N ASN A 248 -18.80 16.04 -2.24
CA ASN A 248 -18.80 14.80 -1.48
C ASN A 248 -18.10 13.72 -2.31
N CYS A 249 -17.05 13.09 -1.77
CA CYS A 249 -16.22 12.15 -2.51
C CYS A 249 -16.97 10.87 -2.94
N ARG A 250 -18.09 10.54 -2.28
CA ARG A 250 -18.88 9.32 -2.51
C ARG A 250 -19.88 9.44 -3.65
N ARG A 251 -20.15 10.64 -4.17
CA ARG A 251 -21.15 10.85 -5.23
C ARG A 251 -20.78 12.01 -6.14
N VAL A 252 -21.33 12.01 -7.35
CA VAL A 252 -21.19 13.14 -8.28
C VAL A 252 -22.03 14.33 -7.80
N ASN A 253 -21.68 15.56 -8.16
CA ASN A 253 -22.48 16.71 -7.79
C ASN A 253 -23.87 16.66 -8.46
N GLY A 254 -24.90 17.08 -7.74
CA GLY A 254 -26.28 17.10 -8.24
C GLY A 254 -27.00 15.76 -8.26
N SER A 255 -26.39 14.68 -7.73
CA SER A 255 -27.05 13.40 -7.47
C SER A 255 -27.83 13.37 -6.15
#